data_AF-A0A4P5VX54-F1
#
_entry.id   AF-A0A4P5VX54-F1
#
_cell.length_a   1.000
_cell.length_b   1.000
_cell.length_c   1.000
_cell.angle_alpha   90.00
_cell.angle_beta   90.00
_cell.angle_gamma   90.00
#
_symmetry.space_group_name_H-M   'P 1'
#
loop_
_entity.id
_entity.type
_entity.pdbx_description
1 polymer ?
#
loop_
_entity_poly.entity_id
_entity_poly.type
_entity_poly.pdbx_seq_one_letter_code
_entity_poly.pdbx_strand_id
1 'polypeptide(L)'
;MPFVRWAVTGGTGLVGNNLVRALIERGAEVTVLSRRPPRREFAGLSVREVEGDLDDVAALSRCFEGAEVVVHAAAMVEIRHGGRADFDRVNVEGTRNVLAALPATARLLHVSTVDALGMRTREAPADEATPPAAHEEGVPYVDTKRAADRLVQESAADWRIVYPTYMFGPWDWRPSSGKMILEIAAGKGVFAPPGGNNFVDVRDVVEAMIASTERPRGGRWILGNENLTYAEAWGLIARVTGRRAPLASLPRWVTQTAAGALAIGERFGLREGEINSAAVTMSALPHYFSADLARRELGMGSTPVADAIAEAWRWFGERRRG
;
A
#
# COMPACT_ATOMS: atom_id res chain seq x y z
N MET A 1 18.22 -3.95 26.78
CA MET A 1 16.78 -4.07 26.48
C MET A 1 16.63 -5.32 25.63
N PRO A 2 15.73 -6.27 25.94
CA PRO A 2 15.48 -7.38 25.02
C PRO A 2 15.01 -6.81 23.67
N PHE A 3 15.61 -7.28 22.59
CA PHE A 3 15.26 -6.85 21.23
C PHE A 3 13.86 -7.38 20.89
N VAL A 4 12.97 -6.50 20.42
CA VAL A 4 11.65 -6.93 19.94
C VAL A 4 11.83 -7.74 18.66
N ARG A 5 11.27 -8.95 18.60
CA ARG A 5 11.33 -9.79 17.40
C ARG A 5 10.14 -9.56 16.47
N TRP A 6 10.44 -9.24 15.22
CA TRP A 6 9.45 -8.97 14.18
C TRP A 6 9.49 -10.02 13.09
N ALA A 7 8.33 -10.45 12.63
CA ALA A 7 8.19 -11.23 11.41
C ALA A 7 7.34 -10.47 10.39
N VAL A 8 7.81 -10.37 9.13
CA VAL A 8 7.19 -9.54 8.10
C VAL A 8 6.89 -10.38 6.86
N THR A 9 5.62 -10.42 6.46
CA THR A 9 5.24 -10.82 5.10
C THR A 9 5.14 -9.57 4.22
N GLY A 10 5.57 -9.68 2.96
CA GLY A 10 5.59 -8.52 2.05
C GLY A 10 6.78 -7.58 2.28
N GLY A 11 7.81 -8.02 3.00
CA GLY A 11 9.01 -7.23 3.31
C GLY A 11 9.80 -6.75 2.07
N THR A 12 9.57 -7.36 0.90
CA THR A 12 10.22 -6.93 -0.36
C THR A 12 9.48 -5.80 -1.08
N GLY A 13 8.26 -5.45 -0.65
CA GLY A 13 7.48 -4.34 -1.21
C GLY A 13 7.88 -2.99 -0.61
N LEU A 14 7.34 -1.90 -1.14
CA LEU A 14 7.68 -0.53 -0.72
C LEU A 14 7.58 -0.33 0.81
N VAL A 15 6.37 -0.51 1.38
CA VAL A 15 6.14 -0.30 2.81
C VAL A 15 6.88 -1.32 3.67
N GLY A 16 6.90 -2.58 3.25
CA GLY A 16 7.59 -3.65 3.98
C GLY A 16 9.10 -3.46 4.03
N ASN A 17 9.72 -3.00 2.94
CA ASN A 17 11.17 -2.78 2.89
C ASN A 17 11.59 -1.58 3.74
N ASN A 18 10.81 -0.49 3.69
CA ASN A 18 11.00 0.66 4.57
C ASN A 18 10.86 0.25 6.04
N LEU A 19 9.85 -0.57 6.37
CA LEU A 19 9.65 -1.08 7.73
C LEU A 19 10.83 -1.93 8.21
N VAL A 20 11.28 -2.90 7.40
CA VAL A 20 12.44 -3.75 7.75
C VAL A 20 13.67 -2.90 8.07
N ARG A 21 13.96 -1.88 7.25
CA ARG A 21 15.10 -0.97 7.46
C ARG A 21 14.96 -0.19 8.76
N ALA A 22 13.80 0.42 8.96
CA ALA A 22 13.49 1.19 10.17
C ALA A 22 13.58 0.33 11.45
N LEU A 23 13.16 -0.94 11.40
CA LEU A 23 13.25 -1.88 12.51
C LEU A 23 14.70 -2.27 12.81
N ILE A 24 15.50 -2.56 11.79
CA ILE A 24 16.92 -2.89 11.95
C ILE A 24 17.71 -1.70 12.52
N GLU A 25 17.42 -0.48 12.07
CA GLU A 25 18.03 0.75 12.60
C GLU A 25 17.72 0.94 14.10
N ARG A 26 16.58 0.44 14.58
CA ARG A 26 16.20 0.41 16.00
C ARG A 26 16.80 -0.78 16.76
N GLY A 27 17.60 -1.61 16.10
CA GLY A 27 18.19 -2.81 16.66
C GLY A 27 17.23 -4.00 16.80
N ALA A 28 16.04 -3.96 16.19
CA ALA A 28 15.11 -5.09 16.24
C ALA A 28 15.64 -6.29 15.45
N GLU A 29 15.28 -7.49 15.90
CA GLU A 29 15.51 -8.72 15.13
C GLU A 29 14.35 -8.92 14.15
N VAL A 30 14.66 -9.04 12.86
CA VAL A 30 13.64 -9.08 11.81
C VAL A 30 13.77 -10.36 10.99
N THR A 31 12.66 -11.08 10.85
CA THR A 31 12.50 -12.21 9.95
C THR A 31 11.53 -11.85 8.82
N VAL A 32 11.87 -12.16 7.57
CA VAL A 32 11.03 -11.87 6.40
C VAL A 32 10.66 -13.16 5.68
N LEU A 33 9.36 -13.33 5.41
CA LEU A 33 8.88 -14.35 4.47
C LEU A 33 9.01 -13.83 3.04
N SER A 34 9.65 -14.61 2.17
CA SER A 34 9.76 -14.27 0.76
C SER A 34 9.65 -15.51 -0.14
N ARG A 35 8.98 -15.36 -1.27
CA ARG A 35 8.79 -16.44 -2.26
C ARG A 35 10.09 -16.90 -2.92
N ARG A 36 11.10 -16.05 -2.88
CA ARG A 36 12.45 -16.29 -3.41
C ARG A 36 13.40 -15.47 -2.56
N PRO A 37 14.62 -15.95 -2.27
CA PRO A 37 15.63 -15.20 -1.53
C PRO A 37 15.83 -13.80 -2.14
N PRO A 38 15.46 -12.70 -1.46
CA PRO A 38 15.71 -11.34 -1.91
C PRO A 38 17.22 -11.08 -2.01
N ARG A 39 17.72 -10.89 -3.23
CA ARG A 39 19.17 -10.76 -3.44
C ARG A 39 19.69 -9.34 -3.22
N ARG A 40 18.84 -8.32 -3.36
CA ARG A 40 19.28 -6.90 -3.36
C ARG A 40 18.48 -6.02 -2.42
N GLU A 41 17.23 -6.40 -2.16
CA GLU A 41 16.28 -5.67 -1.34
C GLU A 41 16.79 -5.47 0.10
N PHE A 42 17.54 -6.46 0.61
CA PHE A 42 18.11 -6.49 1.95
C PHE A 42 19.65 -6.61 1.95
N ALA A 43 20.31 -6.32 0.83
CA ALA A 43 21.77 -6.36 0.78
C ALA A 43 22.37 -5.42 1.84
N GLY A 44 23.26 -5.96 2.67
CA GLY A 44 23.89 -5.21 3.78
C GLY A 44 23.02 -5.05 5.03
N LEU A 45 21.83 -5.64 5.08
CA LEU A 45 20.94 -5.63 6.25
C LEU A 45 21.03 -6.95 7.01
N SER A 46 20.98 -6.88 8.33
CA SER A 46 20.89 -8.07 9.20
C SER A 46 19.43 -8.54 9.30
N VAL A 47 18.95 -9.25 8.29
CA VAL A 47 17.60 -9.84 8.24
C VAL A 47 17.67 -11.35 8.14
N ARG A 48 16.82 -12.07 8.89
CA ARG A 48 16.61 -13.50 8.67
C ARG A 48 15.60 -13.68 7.55
N GLU A 49 15.88 -14.55 6.60
CA GLU A 49 14.97 -14.83 5.49
C GLU A 49 14.40 -16.24 5.62
N VAL A 50 13.09 -16.36 5.43
CA VAL A 50 12.40 -17.65 5.31
C VAL A 50 11.79 -17.72 3.93
N GLU A 51 12.16 -18.75 3.18
CA GLU A 51 11.55 -19.03 1.88
C GLU A 51 10.16 -19.65 2.06
N GLY A 52 9.18 -19.09 1.36
CA GLY A 52 7.80 -19.57 1.34
C GLY A 52 6.83 -18.55 0.75
N ASP A 53 5.60 -18.99 0.53
CA ASP A 53 4.47 -18.15 0.09
C ASP A 53 3.35 -18.20 1.13
N LEU A 54 2.30 -17.38 0.96
CA LEU A 54 1.19 -17.29 1.90
C LEU A 54 0.31 -18.55 1.93
N ASP A 55 0.43 -19.45 0.96
CA ASP A 55 -0.24 -20.76 0.95
C ASP A 55 0.56 -21.85 1.68
N ASP A 56 1.83 -21.57 2.04
CA ASP A 56 2.67 -22.46 2.83
C ASP A 56 2.58 -22.11 4.33
N VAL A 57 1.59 -22.68 5.01
CA VAL A 57 1.37 -22.51 6.46
C VAL A 57 2.59 -22.95 7.28
N ALA A 58 3.36 -23.94 6.82
CA ALA A 58 4.56 -24.38 7.52
C ALA A 58 5.69 -23.34 7.41
N ALA A 59 5.86 -22.71 6.25
CA ALA A 59 6.80 -21.59 6.10
C ALA A 59 6.38 -20.37 6.91
N LEU A 60 5.09 -20.03 6.92
CA LEU A 60 4.54 -18.98 7.79
C LEU A 60 4.85 -19.26 9.27
N SER A 61 4.62 -20.49 9.73
CA SER A 61 4.90 -20.89 11.11
C SER A 61 6.38 -20.76 11.47
N ARG A 62 7.30 -21.17 10.56
CA ARG A 62 8.75 -20.97 10.75
C ARG A 62 9.15 -19.50 10.74
N CYS A 63 8.49 -18.68 9.92
CA CYS A 63 8.75 -17.24 9.86
C CYS A 63 8.31 -16.53 11.15
N PHE A 64 7.19 -16.95 11.73
CA PHE A 64 6.60 -16.31 12.90
C PHE A 64 7.13 -16.87 14.23
N GLU A 65 7.97 -17.90 14.17
CA GLU A 65 8.53 -18.55 15.36
C GLU A 65 9.25 -17.56 16.27
N GLY A 66 8.74 -17.40 17.50
CA GLY A 66 9.29 -16.49 18.50
C GLY A 66 9.01 -15.01 18.27
N ALA A 67 8.30 -14.63 17.20
CA ALA A 67 7.98 -13.23 16.92
C ALA A 67 7.02 -12.66 17.98
N GLU A 68 7.26 -11.42 18.38
CA GLU A 68 6.37 -10.64 19.26
C GLU A 68 5.39 -9.81 18.44
N VAL A 69 5.80 -9.41 17.23
CA VAL A 69 4.96 -8.71 16.28
C VAL A 69 5.07 -9.39 14.92
N VAL A 70 3.91 -9.72 14.34
CA VAL A 70 3.79 -10.22 12.96
C VAL A 70 3.14 -9.14 12.11
N VAL A 71 3.80 -8.76 11.03
CA VAL A 71 3.32 -7.77 10.07
C VAL A 71 2.84 -8.47 8.81
N HIS A 72 1.57 -8.29 8.49
CA HIS A 72 0.98 -8.80 7.26
C HIS A 72 0.84 -7.68 6.21
N ALA A 73 1.88 -7.51 5.37
CA ALA A 73 1.90 -6.53 4.29
C ALA A 73 1.97 -7.14 2.88
N ALA A 74 1.93 -8.48 2.78
CA ALA A 74 1.85 -9.16 1.50
C ALA A 74 0.42 -9.07 0.94
N ALA A 75 0.27 -8.51 -0.25
CA ALA A 75 -1.00 -8.45 -0.97
C ALA A 75 -0.76 -8.39 -2.49
N MET A 76 -1.76 -8.80 -3.26
CA MET A 76 -1.88 -8.43 -4.67
C MET A 76 -2.65 -7.12 -4.76
N VAL A 77 -2.03 -6.11 -5.36
CA VAL A 77 -2.46 -4.69 -5.31
C VAL A 77 -2.89 -4.12 -6.66
N GLU A 78 -2.99 -4.97 -7.68
CA GLU A 78 -3.39 -4.57 -9.04
C GLU A 78 -4.87 -4.20 -9.10
N ILE A 79 -5.22 -3.14 -9.83
CA ILE A 79 -6.61 -2.76 -10.09
C ILE A 79 -7.04 -3.31 -11.46
N ARG A 80 -7.77 -4.42 -11.46
CA ARG A 80 -8.28 -5.09 -12.67
C ARG A 80 -9.48 -5.99 -12.37
N HIS A 81 -10.28 -6.35 -13.37
CA HIS A 81 -11.49 -7.18 -13.19
C HIS A 81 -11.19 -8.68 -13.31
N GLY A 82 -10.29 -9.07 -14.21
CA GLY A 82 -9.88 -10.46 -14.42
C GLY A 82 -9.00 -11.01 -13.28
N GLY A 83 -8.99 -12.33 -13.12
CA GLY A 83 -8.12 -13.01 -12.16
C GLY A 83 -8.59 -12.94 -10.70
N ARG A 84 -9.90 -12.78 -10.46
CA ARG A 84 -10.50 -12.75 -9.11
C ARG A 84 -10.02 -13.90 -8.20
N ALA A 85 -9.92 -15.12 -8.73
CA ALA A 85 -9.40 -16.27 -7.99
C ALA A 85 -7.97 -16.06 -7.46
N ASP A 86 -7.11 -15.35 -8.20
CA ASP A 86 -5.76 -15.01 -7.72
C ASP A 86 -5.81 -13.97 -6.60
N PHE A 87 -6.71 -12.97 -6.69
CA PHE A 87 -6.94 -12.01 -5.60
C PHE A 87 -7.47 -12.71 -4.35
N ASP A 88 -8.47 -13.58 -4.48
CA ASP A 88 -9.04 -14.32 -3.35
C ASP A 88 -7.97 -15.22 -2.71
N ARG A 89 -7.20 -15.97 -3.51
CA ARG A 89 -6.11 -16.82 -3.01
C ARG A 89 -5.07 -16.01 -2.24
N VAL A 90 -4.59 -14.90 -2.78
CA VAL A 90 -3.50 -14.13 -2.16
C VAL A 90 -4.00 -13.31 -0.98
N ASN A 91 -5.05 -12.51 -1.17
CA ASN A 91 -5.49 -11.53 -0.18
C ASN A 91 -6.37 -12.17 0.90
N VAL A 92 -7.30 -13.06 0.55
CA VAL A 92 -8.26 -13.64 1.50
C VAL A 92 -7.68 -14.90 2.14
N GLU A 93 -7.35 -15.91 1.33
CA GLU A 93 -6.82 -17.18 1.85
C GLU A 93 -5.42 -17.00 2.44
N GLY A 94 -4.58 -16.14 1.84
CA GLY A 94 -3.30 -15.77 2.44
C GLY A 94 -3.45 -15.12 3.82
N THR A 95 -4.44 -14.24 4.02
CA THR A 95 -4.74 -13.67 5.35
C THR A 95 -5.20 -14.76 6.33
N ARG A 96 -6.06 -15.69 5.88
CA ARG A 96 -6.51 -16.83 6.70
C ARG A 96 -5.33 -17.69 7.16
N ASN A 97 -4.37 -17.95 6.27
CA ASN A 97 -3.18 -18.74 6.58
C ASN A 97 -2.23 -18.01 7.54
N VAL A 98 -2.09 -16.68 7.38
CA VAL A 98 -1.34 -15.86 8.34
C VAL A 98 -1.97 -15.95 9.74
N LEU A 99 -3.29 -15.83 9.84
CA LEU A 99 -4.01 -15.97 11.12
C LEU A 99 -3.84 -17.38 11.70
N ALA A 100 -3.86 -18.43 10.86
CA ALA A 100 -3.67 -19.81 11.29
C ALA A 100 -2.25 -20.10 11.81
N ALA A 101 -1.24 -19.45 11.24
CA ALA A 101 0.16 -19.59 11.64
C ALA A 101 0.58 -18.62 12.77
N LEU A 102 -0.26 -17.64 13.11
CA LEU A 102 0.06 -16.59 14.07
C LEU A 102 0.27 -17.18 15.48
N PRO A 103 1.43 -16.94 16.13
CA PRO A 103 1.60 -17.33 17.53
C PRO A 103 0.59 -16.62 18.41
N ALA A 104 -0.04 -17.33 19.35
CA ALA A 104 -1.06 -16.76 20.23
C ALA A 104 -0.58 -15.56 21.08
N THR A 105 0.74 -15.47 21.30
CA THR A 105 1.38 -14.37 22.05
C THR A 105 1.78 -13.18 21.17
N ALA A 106 1.74 -13.32 19.85
CA ALA A 106 2.18 -12.29 18.92
C ALA A 106 1.05 -11.30 18.61
N ARG A 107 1.41 -10.03 18.45
CA ARG A 107 0.48 -9.02 17.92
C ARG A 107 0.50 -9.05 16.39
N LEU A 108 -0.67 -8.98 15.78
CA LEU A 108 -0.79 -8.87 14.33
C LEU A 108 -0.93 -7.39 13.93
N LEU A 109 -0.04 -6.90 13.07
CA LEU A 109 -0.22 -5.66 12.33
C LEU A 109 -0.60 -5.99 10.88
N HIS A 110 -1.89 -5.88 10.56
CA HIS A 110 -2.40 -6.05 9.21
C HIS A 110 -2.31 -4.75 8.42
N VAL A 111 -1.64 -4.79 7.27
CA VAL A 111 -1.55 -3.65 6.34
C VAL A 111 -2.64 -3.80 5.28
N SER A 112 -3.70 -3.02 5.45
CA SER A 112 -4.81 -2.91 4.50
C SER A 112 -4.53 -1.80 3.48
N THR A 113 -5.58 -1.21 2.91
CA THR A 113 -5.53 -0.04 2.01
C THR A 113 -6.74 0.83 2.27
N VAL A 114 -6.63 2.15 2.11
CA VAL A 114 -7.79 3.03 2.15
C VAL A 114 -8.90 2.67 1.16
N ASP A 115 -8.59 1.93 0.09
CA ASP A 115 -9.59 1.42 -0.84
C ASP A 115 -10.54 0.38 -0.21
N ALA A 116 -10.18 -0.19 0.95
CA ALA A 116 -11.07 -1.06 1.72
C ALA A 116 -12.14 -0.25 2.48
N LEU A 117 -11.94 1.05 2.66
CA LEU A 117 -12.88 1.95 3.33
C LEU A 117 -13.83 2.60 2.32
N GLY A 118 -14.76 3.42 2.82
CA GLY A 118 -15.56 4.31 1.97
C GLY A 118 -14.80 5.55 1.53
N MET A 119 -15.18 6.14 0.41
CA MET A 119 -14.56 7.35 -0.14
C MET A 119 -15.48 8.57 -0.01
N ARG A 120 -14.91 9.77 0.17
CA ARG A 120 -15.65 11.04 0.20
C ARG A 120 -14.90 12.18 -0.50
N THR A 121 -15.50 13.37 -0.55
CA THR A 121 -14.93 14.51 -1.26
C THR A 121 -13.78 15.17 -0.48
N ARG A 122 -13.07 16.11 -1.12
CA ARG A 122 -11.93 16.80 -0.50
C ARG A 122 -12.35 17.66 0.68
N GLU A 123 -13.56 18.21 0.62
CA GLU A 123 -14.15 19.10 1.63
C GLU A 123 -14.65 18.33 2.85
N ALA A 124 -14.96 17.05 2.68
CA ALA A 124 -15.36 16.15 3.76
C ALA A 124 -14.66 14.79 3.58
N PRO A 125 -13.34 14.70 3.81
CA PRO A 125 -12.57 13.49 3.60
C PRO A 125 -13.11 12.31 4.42
N ALA A 126 -12.97 11.10 3.89
CA ALA A 126 -13.37 9.88 4.59
C ALA A 126 -12.47 9.59 5.80
N ASP A 127 -13.01 8.90 6.78
CA ASP A 127 -12.32 8.42 7.98
C ASP A 127 -12.50 6.90 8.17
N GLU A 128 -11.94 6.33 9.24
CA GLU A 128 -12.01 4.90 9.54
C GLU A 128 -13.43 4.38 9.84
N ALA A 129 -14.38 5.29 10.07
CA ALA A 129 -15.79 4.99 10.33
C ALA A 129 -16.66 5.13 9.08
N THR A 130 -16.11 5.67 7.98
CA THR A 130 -16.86 5.92 6.76
C THR A 130 -17.22 4.59 6.08
N PRO A 131 -18.53 4.28 5.92
CA PRO A 131 -18.95 3.04 5.31
C PRO A 131 -18.69 3.06 3.80
N PRO A 132 -18.36 1.92 3.19
CA PRO A 132 -18.24 1.82 1.74
C PRO A 132 -19.59 2.03 1.06
N ALA A 133 -19.58 2.71 -0.08
CA ALA A 133 -20.78 2.89 -0.89
C ALA A 133 -20.94 1.73 -1.90
N ALA A 134 -22.17 1.39 -2.28
CA ALA A 134 -22.45 0.26 -3.17
C ALA A 134 -21.76 0.33 -4.54
N HIS A 135 -21.47 1.54 -5.04
CA HIS A 135 -20.75 1.73 -6.31
C HIS A 135 -19.23 1.52 -6.20
N GLU A 136 -18.73 1.30 -4.99
CA GLU A 136 -17.33 0.99 -4.70
C GLU A 136 -17.09 -0.53 -4.58
N GLU A 137 -18.13 -1.33 -4.85
CA GLU A 137 -18.05 -2.79 -4.89
C GLU A 137 -17.84 -3.29 -6.33
N GLY A 138 -17.30 -4.51 -6.46
CA GLY A 138 -17.14 -5.17 -7.76
C GLY A 138 -15.77 -4.99 -8.41
N VAL A 139 -14.85 -4.30 -7.73
CA VAL A 139 -13.41 -4.36 -8.06
C VAL A 139 -12.78 -5.46 -7.19
N PRO A 140 -12.29 -6.57 -7.78
CA PRO A 140 -11.69 -7.70 -7.06
C PRO A 140 -10.72 -7.31 -5.94
N TYR A 141 -9.80 -6.38 -6.22
CA TYR A 141 -8.85 -5.90 -5.22
C TYR A 141 -9.54 -5.32 -3.97
N VAL A 142 -10.50 -4.42 -4.16
CA VAL A 142 -11.26 -3.77 -3.09
C VAL A 142 -12.04 -4.80 -2.29
N ASP A 143 -12.80 -5.65 -2.98
CA ASP A 143 -13.63 -6.68 -2.33
C ASP A 143 -12.78 -7.64 -1.48
N THR A 144 -11.63 -8.06 -1.99
CA THR A 144 -10.74 -8.99 -1.29
C THR A 144 -10.02 -8.35 -0.11
N LYS A 145 -9.64 -7.07 -0.18
CA LYS A 145 -9.10 -6.35 0.98
C LYS A 145 -10.16 -6.15 2.07
N ARG A 146 -11.41 -5.83 1.70
CA ARG A 146 -12.55 -5.80 2.63
C ARG A 146 -12.84 -7.15 3.27
N ALA A 147 -12.64 -8.26 2.55
CA ALA A 147 -12.79 -9.60 3.10
C ALA A 147 -11.64 -9.96 4.07
N ALA A 148 -10.39 -9.63 3.72
CA ALA A 148 -9.24 -9.81 4.60
C ALA A 148 -9.37 -9.03 5.92
N ASP A 149 -9.81 -7.77 5.84
CA ASP A 149 -10.09 -6.93 7.01
C ASP A 149 -11.09 -7.58 7.97
N ARG A 150 -12.18 -8.14 7.44
CA ARG A 150 -13.20 -8.83 8.23
C ARG A 150 -12.63 -10.06 8.92
N LEU A 151 -11.85 -10.89 8.21
CA LEU A 151 -11.18 -12.05 8.81
C LEU A 151 -10.28 -11.66 10.00
N VAL A 152 -9.54 -10.57 9.87
CA VAL A 152 -8.69 -10.06 10.97
C VAL A 152 -9.53 -9.57 12.14
N GLN A 153 -10.56 -8.76 11.88
CA GLN A 153 -11.44 -8.19 12.92
C GLN A 153 -12.23 -9.26 13.68
N GLU A 154 -12.66 -10.32 13.00
CA GLU A 154 -13.41 -11.44 13.57
C GLU A 154 -12.50 -12.46 14.27
N SER A 155 -11.17 -12.35 14.14
CA SER A 155 -10.22 -13.24 14.79
C SER A 155 -10.08 -12.96 16.29
N ALA A 156 -9.57 -13.95 17.03
CA ALA A 156 -9.23 -13.81 18.44
C ALA A 156 -7.83 -13.19 18.69
N ALA A 157 -7.11 -12.79 17.63
CA ALA A 157 -5.75 -12.25 17.74
C ALA A 157 -5.72 -10.84 18.34
N ASP A 158 -4.60 -10.46 18.96
CA ASP A 158 -4.32 -9.05 19.27
C ASP A 158 -3.92 -8.31 17.98
N TRP A 159 -4.91 -7.76 17.27
CA TRP A 159 -4.71 -7.18 15.95
C TRP A 159 -4.72 -5.65 15.93
N ARG A 160 -4.02 -5.09 14.94
CA ARG A 160 -4.04 -3.69 14.50
C ARG A 160 -4.20 -3.68 13.00
N ILE A 161 -5.05 -2.80 12.47
CA ILE A 161 -5.19 -2.62 11.03
C ILE A 161 -4.77 -1.19 10.69
N VAL A 162 -3.90 -1.06 9.71
CA VAL A 162 -3.52 0.23 9.15
C VAL A 162 -3.96 0.32 7.71
N TYR A 163 -4.35 1.52 7.29
CA TYR A 163 -4.83 1.83 5.96
C TYR A 163 -3.93 2.90 5.33
N PRO A 164 -2.75 2.53 4.81
CA PRO A 164 -1.93 3.46 4.07
C PRO A 164 -2.66 4.02 2.85
N THR A 165 -2.44 5.31 2.58
CA THR A 165 -2.87 5.96 1.34
C THR A 165 -1.79 5.80 0.26
N TYR A 166 -1.79 6.66 -0.77
CA TYR A 166 -0.84 6.56 -1.87
C TYR A 166 0.57 6.96 -1.43
N MET A 167 1.43 5.98 -1.17
CA MET A 167 2.76 6.19 -0.60
C MET A 167 3.81 6.60 -1.65
N PHE A 168 4.66 7.56 -1.32
CA PHE A 168 5.92 7.80 -2.02
C PHE A 168 7.10 7.61 -1.06
N GLY A 169 8.23 7.16 -1.60
CA GLY A 169 9.49 7.13 -0.86
C GLY A 169 10.55 6.22 -1.47
N PRO A 170 11.72 6.13 -0.82
CA PRO A 170 12.83 5.31 -1.28
C PRO A 170 12.56 3.81 -1.12
N TRP A 171 13.49 3.00 -1.66
CA TRP A 171 13.48 1.53 -1.60
C TRP A 171 12.27 0.84 -2.25
N ASP A 172 11.66 1.49 -3.25
CA ASP A 172 10.62 0.91 -4.11
C ASP A 172 11.24 -0.03 -5.17
N TRP A 173 11.73 -1.20 -4.74
CA TRP A 173 12.50 -2.14 -5.58
C TRP A 173 11.77 -2.65 -6.82
N ARG A 174 10.46 -2.80 -6.70
CA ARG A 174 9.53 -3.13 -7.79
C ARG A 174 8.50 -2.00 -7.84
N PRO A 175 8.79 -0.93 -8.62
CA PRO A 175 8.03 0.31 -8.56
C PRO A 175 6.53 0.08 -8.59
N SER A 176 5.87 0.36 -7.47
CA SER A 176 4.42 0.28 -7.32
C SER A 176 3.84 1.68 -7.54
N SER A 177 3.65 2.45 -6.48
CA SER A 177 3.31 3.87 -6.55
C SER A 177 4.45 4.71 -7.13
N GLY A 178 5.72 4.36 -6.88
CA GLY A 178 6.88 5.05 -7.46
C GLY A 178 6.95 4.97 -8.98
N LYS A 179 6.19 4.06 -9.61
CA LYS A 179 6.01 4.02 -11.06
C LYS A 179 5.44 5.34 -11.62
N MET A 180 4.53 5.99 -10.89
CA MET A 180 3.99 7.30 -11.29
C MET A 180 5.11 8.34 -11.46
N ILE A 181 6.08 8.35 -10.54
CA ILE A 181 7.26 9.23 -10.62
C ILE A 181 8.08 8.91 -11.86
N LEU A 182 8.35 7.62 -12.11
CA LEU A 182 9.14 7.17 -13.24
C LEU A 182 8.49 7.50 -14.59
N GLU A 183 7.17 7.39 -14.69
CA GLU A 183 6.43 7.66 -15.92
C GLU A 183 6.38 9.15 -16.25
N ILE A 184 6.14 10.00 -15.26
CA ILE A 184 6.17 11.46 -15.43
C ILE A 184 7.60 11.92 -15.73
N ALA A 185 8.61 11.36 -15.06
CA ALA A 185 10.01 11.61 -15.36
C ALA A 185 10.41 11.16 -16.79
N ALA A 186 9.70 10.19 -17.37
CA ALA A 186 9.86 9.75 -18.75
C ALA A 186 9.06 10.60 -19.77
N GLY A 187 8.32 11.61 -19.31
CA GLY A 187 7.51 12.49 -20.16
C GLY A 187 6.12 11.95 -20.49
N LYS A 188 5.68 10.87 -19.84
CA LYS A 188 4.28 10.44 -19.89
C LYS A 188 3.45 11.35 -18.98
N GLY A 189 2.21 11.66 -19.36
CA GLY A 189 1.29 12.41 -18.49
C GLY A 189 1.05 13.88 -18.84
N VAL A 190 0.82 14.16 -20.13
CA VAL A 190 0.42 15.52 -20.61
C VAL A 190 -0.88 15.97 -19.96
N PHE A 191 -1.82 15.05 -19.74
CA PHE A 191 -3.10 15.31 -19.08
C PHE A 191 -3.27 14.37 -17.88
N ALA A 192 -3.54 14.96 -16.71
CA ALA A 192 -3.76 14.21 -15.48
C ALA A 192 -5.19 13.64 -15.42
N PRO A 193 -5.42 12.52 -14.71
CA PRO A 193 -6.78 12.07 -14.42
C PRO A 193 -7.59 13.13 -13.65
N PRO A 194 -8.93 13.15 -13.77
CA PRO A 194 -9.80 14.14 -13.12
C PRO A 194 -10.02 13.90 -11.62
N GLY A 195 -9.62 12.73 -11.10
CA GLY A 195 -9.77 12.40 -9.69
C GLY A 195 -8.71 13.05 -8.80
N GLY A 196 -8.66 12.55 -7.57
CA GLY A 196 -7.61 12.88 -6.62
C GLY A 196 -7.40 11.75 -5.65
N ASN A 197 -6.34 11.87 -4.86
CA ASN A 197 -5.94 10.87 -3.89
C ASN A 197 -5.35 11.54 -2.65
N ASN A 198 -5.20 10.78 -1.58
CA ASN A 198 -4.37 11.15 -0.44
C ASN A 198 -2.97 10.57 -0.66
N PHE A 199 -1.95 11.41 -0.51
CA PHE A 199 -0.55 11.05 -0.70
C PHE A 199 0.22 11.19 0.60
N VAL A 200 1.18 10.30 0.83
CA VAL A 200 1.93 10.22 2.09
C VAL A 200 3.36 9.74 1.88
N ASP A 201 4.26 10.16 2.76
CA ASP A 201 5.60 9.59 2.84
C ASP A 201 5.55 8.18 3.45
N VAL A 202 6.11 7.19 2.77
CA VAL A 202 6.19 5.80 3.28
C VAL A 202 6.90 5.72 4.64
N ARG A 203 7.83 6.64 4.93
CA ARG A 203 8.57 6.67 6.20
C ARG A 203 7.66 7.08 7.34
N ASP A 204 6.80 8.08 7.15
CA ASP A 204 5.77 8.46 8.14
C ASP A 204 4.78 7.31 8.37
N VAL A 205 4.41 6.58 7.32
CA VAL A 205 3.57 5.37 7.42
C VAL A 205 4.26 4.32 8.29
N VAL A 206 5.56 4.07 8.07
CA VAL A 206 6.34 3.09 8.85
C VAL A 206 6.47 3.49 10.32
N GLU A 207 6.71 4.76 10.61
CA GLU A 207 6.73 5.26 11.99
C GLU A 207 5.39 5.04 12.70
N ALA A 208 4.28 5.37 12.03
CA ALA A 208 2.95 5.13 12.56
C ALA A 208 2.64 3.63 12.73
N MET A 209 3.10 2.79 11.81
CA MET A 209 3.01 1.33 11.92
C MET A 209 3.70 0.83 13.18
N ILE A 210 4.94 1.25 13.45
CA ILE A 210 5.68 0.86 14.65
C ILE A 210 4.93 1.35 15.90
N ALA A 211 4.58 2.64 15.95
CA ALA A 211 3.87 3.25 17.07
C ALA A 211 2.52 2.56 17.38
N SER A 212 1.81 2.10 16.34
CA SER A 212 0.54 1.36 16.53
C SER A 212 0.72 0.10 17.37
N THR A 213 1.87 -0.59 17.24
CA THR A 213 2.15 -1.85 17.95
C THR A 213 2.49 -1.66 19.42
N GLU A 214 2.87 -0.44 19.81
CA GLU A 214 3.17 -0.05 21.19
C GLU A 214 1.90 0.38 21.95
N ARG A 215 0.78 0.57 21.24
CA ARG A 215 -0.51 0.91 21.85
C ARG A 215 -1.01 -0.27 22.70
N PRO A 216 -1.63 0.00 23.87
CA PRO A 216 -2.16 -1.06 24.73
C PRO A 216 -3.39 -1.77 24.14
N ARG A 217 -4.08 -1.14 23.19
CA ARG A 217 -5.26 -1.70 22.52
C ARG A 217 -5.08 -1.64 21.02
N GLY A 218 -5.61 -2.66 20.34
CA GLY A 218 -5.77 -2.68 18.90
C GLY A 218 -6.68 -1.57 18.40
N GLY A 219 -6.65 -1.34 17.08
CA GLY A 219 -7.38 -0.28 16.44
C GLY A 219 -7.18 -0.26 14.94
N ARG A 220 -7.76 0.78 14.33
CA ARG A 220 -7.80 1.00 12.89
C ARG A 220 -7.34 2.43 12.63
N TRP A 221 -6.39 2.63 11.71
CA TRP A 221 -5.83 3.95 11.43
C TRP A 221 -5.57 4.15 9.95
N ILE A 222 -6.09 5.25 9.39
CA ILE A 222 -5.68 5.76 8.08
C ILE A 222 -4.31 6.41 8.21
N LEU A 223 -3.37 5.91 7.41
CA LEU A 223 -2.01 6.44 7.37
C LEU A 223 -1.85 7.25 6.07
N GLY A 224 -2.18 8.54 6.17
CA GLY A 224 -2.17 9.48 5.05
C GLY A 224 -1.64 10.86 5.43
N ASN A 225 -1.44 11.75 4.45
CA ASN A 225 -1.03 13.12 4.72
C ASN A 225 -1.79 14.17 3.90
N GLU A 226 -1.48 14.34 2.62
CA GLU A 226 -2.02 15.43 1.79
C GLU A 226 -3.08 14.93 0.80
N ASN A 227 -4.27 15.50 0.86
CA ASN A 227 -5.32 15.29 -0.15
C ASN A 227 -5.05 16.17 -1.38
N LEU A 228 -4.64 15.58 -2.50
CA LEU A 228 -4.28 16.26 -3.74
C LEU A 228 -5.06 15.71 -4.94
N THR A 229 -5.41 16.58 -5.88
CA THR A 229 -5.81 16.15 -7.22
C THR A 229 -4.62 15.50 -7.93
N TYR A 230 -4.88 14.65 -8.93
CA TYR A 230 -3.78 14.10 -9.73
C TYR A 230 -3.00 15.19 -10.48
N ALA A 231 -3.64 16.29 -10.89
CA ALA A 231 -2.94 17.41 -11.52
C ALA A 231 -1.96 18.11 -10.56
N GLU A 232 -2.35 18.32 -9.29
CA GLU A 232 -1.47 18.85 -8.25
C GLU A 232 -0.28 17.90 -8.00
N ALA A 233 -0.56 16.61 -7.77
CA ALA A 233 0.46 15.60 -7.50
C ALA A 233 1.45 15.45 -8.68
N TRP A 234 0.95 15.38 -9.92
CA TRP A 234 1.79 15.31 -11.11
C TRP A 234 2.60 16.60 -11.33
N GLY A 235 2.05 17.75 -10.95
CA GLY A 235 2.78 19.02 -10.92
C GLY A 235 3.95 19.02 -9.95
N LEU A 236 3.78 18.43 -8.75
CA LEU A 236 4.87 18.24 -7.79
C LEU A 236 5.95 17.31 -8.35
N ILE A 237 5.55 16.16 -8.92
CA ILE A 237 6.48 15.22 -9.54
C ILE A 237 7.26 15.87 -10.68
N ALA A 238 6.58 16.60 -11.56
CA ALA A 238 7.22 17.30 -12.67
C ALA A 238 8.27 18.31 -12.17
N ARG A 239 7.96 19.06 -11.11
CA ARG A 239 8.90 20.02 -10.50
C ARG A 239 10.15 19.32 -9.94
N VAL A 240 9.97 18.23 -9.20
CA VAL A 240 11.09 17.46 -8.61
C VAL A 240 11.94 16.78 -9.69
N THR A 241 11.32 16.27 -10.74
CA THR A 241 12.01 15.52 -11.82
C THR A 241 12.56 16.42 -12.93
N GLY A 242 12.34 17.74 -12.86
CA GLY A 242 12.77 18.70 -13.89
C GLY A 242 11.99 18.58 -15.21
N ARG A 243 10.75 18.07 -15.16
CA ARG A 243 9.85 17.92 -16.30
C ARG A 243 8.78 19.03 -16.33
N ARG A 244 8.07 19.11 -17.45
CA ARG A 244 6.94 20.03 -17.60
C ARG A 244 5.74 19.51 -16.81
N ALA A 245 5.07 20.40 -16.09
CA ALA A 245 3.82 20.10 -15.41
C ALA A 245 2.74 19.65 -16.40
N PRO A 246 1.74 18.86 -15.95
CA PRO A 246 0.59 18.54 -16.79
C PRO A 246 -0.12 19.82 -17.26
N LEU A 247 -0.65 19.81 -18.48
CA LEU A 247 -1.33 20.98 -19.04
C LEU A 247 -2.67 21.23 -18.37
N ALA A 248 -3.40 20.17 -18.05
CA ALA A 248 -4.70 20.18 -17.38
C ALA A 248 -5.08 18.76 -16.93
N SER A 249 -6.14 18.66 -16.13
CA SER A 249 -6.85 17.39 -15.95
C SER A 249 -7.71 17.05 -17.18
N LEU A 250 -7.83 15.76 -17.51
CA LEU A 250 -8.79 15.29 -18.49
C LEU A 250 -10.22 15.58 -18.01
N PRO A 251 -11.14 16.03 -18.88
CA PRO A 251 -12.55 16.10 -18.52
C PRO A 251 -13.10 14.72 -18.14
N ARG A 252 -13.94 14.66 -17.10
CA ARG A 252 -14.52 13.40 -16.59
C ARG A 252 -15.20 12.56 -17.68
N TRP A 253 -15.87 13.21 -18.63
CA TRP A 253 -16.54 12.53 -19.73
C TRP A 253 -15.56 11.78 -20.63
N VAL A 254 -14.34 12.29 -20.84
CA VAL A 254 -13.29 11.62 -21.64
C VAL A 254 -12.84 10.34 -20.95
N THR A 255 -12.64 10.38 -19.64
CA THR A 255 -12.28 9.17 -18.87
C THR A 255 -13.42 8.16 -18.81
N GLN A 256 -14.67 8.62 -18.72
CA GLN A 256 -15.85 7.74 -18.70
C GLN A 256 -16.05 7.04 -20.04
N THR A 257 -15.88 7.73 -21.16
CA THR A 257 -16.00 7.12 -22.50
C THR A 257 -14.86 6.13 -22.74
N ALA A 258 -13.63 6.47 -22.35
CA ALA A 258 -12.49 5.56 -22.42
C ALA A 258 -12.70 4.29 -21.57
N ALA A 259 -13.17 4.44 -20.33
CA ALA A 259 -13.48 3.31 -19.45
C ALA A 259 -14.59 2.42 -20.05
N GLY A 260 -15.65 3.02 -20.59
CA GLY A 260 -16.74 2.27 -21.25
C GLY A 260 -16.27 1.50 -22.49
N ALA A 261 -15.43 2.12 -23.33
CA ALA A 261 -14.86 1.46 -24.50
C ALA A 261 -13.95 0.28 -24.13
N LEU A 262 -13.10 0.46 -23.10
CA LEU A 262 -12.25 -0.60 -22.57
C LEU A 262 -13.09 -1.75 -22.00
N ALA A 263 -14.14 -1.44 -21.22
CA ALA A 263 -15.04 -2.45 -20.65
C ALA A 263 -15.74 -3.29 -21.73
N ILE A 264 -16.16 -2.65 -22.84
CA ILE A 264 -16.73 -3.36 -24.00
C ILE A 264 -15.67 -4.31 -24.59
N GLY A 265 -14.46 -3.81 -24.83
CA GLY A 265 -13.37 -4.61 -25.38
C GLY A 265 -12.98 -5.81 -24.49
N GLU A 266 -12.89 -5.60 -23.17
CA GLU A 266 -12.63 -6.63 -22.16
C GLU A 266 -13.72 -7.71 -22.18
N ARG A 267 -15.00 -7.31 -22.30
CA ARG A 267 -16.12 -8.24 -22.47
C ARG A 267 -16.02 -9.11 -23.73
N PHE A 268 -15.37 -8.61 -24.78
CA PHE A 268 -15.10 -9.34 -26.02
C PHE A 268 -13.72 -10.04 -26.05
N GLY A 269 -13.05 -10.16 -24.90
CA GLY A 269 -11.83 -10.96 -24.76
C GLY A 269 -10.52 -10.22 -25.02
N LEU A 270 -10.53 -8.87 -25.08
CA LEU A 270 -9.28 -8.11 -25.00
C LEU A 270 -8.62 -8.36 -23.64
N ARG A 271 -7.30 -8.63 -23.65
CA ARG A 271 -6.54 -8.83 -22.42
C ARG A 271 -6.44 -7.51 -21.65
N GLU A 272 -6.79 -7.55 -20.37
CA GLU A 272 -6.61 -6.43 -19.45
C GLU A 272 -5.12 -6.12 -19.28
N GLY A 273 -4.75 -4.88 -19.56
CA GLY A 273 -3.43 -4.32 -19.26
C GLY A 273 -3.44 -3.45 -18.01
N GLU A 274 -2.36 -2.69 -17.81
CA GLU A 274 -2.24 -1.74 -16.69
C GLU A 274 -3.21 -0.54 -16.83
N ILE A 275 -3.61 -0.22 -18.05
CA ILE A 275 -4.70 0.71 -18.35
C ILE A 275 -5.90 -0.14 -18.75
N ASN A 276 -6.84 -0.29 -17.83
CA ASN A 276 -8.09 -1.04 -18.00
C ASN A 276 -9.28 -0.23 -17.48
N SER A 277 -10.50 -0.72 -17.70
CA SER A 277 -11.72 0.00 -17.32
C SER A 277 -11.81 0.31 -15.81
N ALA A 278 -11.41 -0.62 -14.94
CA ALA A 278 -11.37 -0.43 -13.49
C ALA A 278 -10.36 0.66 -13.08
N ALA A 279 -9.14 0.60 -13.61
CA ALA A 279 -8.08 1.55 -13.30
C ALA A 279 -8.44 2.98 -13.75
N VAL A 280 -9.03 3.13 -14.94
CA VAL A 280 -9.50 4.43 -15.44
C VAL A 280 -10.64 4.96 -14.56
N THR A 281 -11.60 4.11 -14.19
CA THR A 281 -12.72 4.49 -13.32
C THR A 281 -12.21 4.95 -11.96
N MET A 282 -11.33 4.17 -11.30
CA MET A 282 -10.73 4.56 -10.02
C MET A 282 -9.95 5.87 -10.11
N SER A 283 -9.19 6.10 -11.19
CA SER A 283 -8.43 7.36 -11.37
C SER A 283 -9.32 8.61 -11.46
N ALA A 284 -10.62 8.46 -11.69
CA ALA A 284 -11.58 9.57 -11.71
C ALA A 284 -12.28 9.81 -10.36
N LEU A 285 -12.13 8.92 -9.38
CA LEU A 285 -12.80 9.01 -8.08
C LEU A 285 -12.07 9.95 -7.11
N PRO A 286 -12.79 10.56 -6.15
CA PRO A 286 -12.20 11.39 -5.10
C PRO A 286 -11.72 10.52 -3.92
N HIS A 287 -10.50 9.98 -3.99
CA HIS A 287 -9.91 9.16 -2.92
C HIS A 287 -9.34 10.05 -1.82
N TYR A 288 -10.18 10.82 -1.12
CA TYR A 288 -9.73 11.74 -0.07
C TYR A 288 -10.05 11.21 1.33
N PHE A 289 -9.03 11.26 2.20
CA PHE A 289 -9.07 10.66 3.52
C PHE A 289 -8.49 11.59 4.60
N SER A 290 -8.95 11.45 5.83
CA SER A 290 -8.37 12.08 7.02
C SER A 290 -7.48 11.09 7.77
N ALA A 291 -6.30 11.56 8.20
CA ALA A 291 -5.37 10.82 9.05
C ALA A 291 -5.34 11.37 10.49
N ASP A 292 -6.37 12.11 10.92
CA ASP A 292 -6.37 12.81 12.20
C ASP A 292 -6.35 11.86 13.40
N LEU A 293 -6.95 10.67 13.26
CA LEU A 293 -6.88 9.63 14.28
C LEU A 293 -5.44 9.12 14.45
N ALA A 294 -4.73 8.84 13.35
CA ALA A 294 -3.34 8.41 13.38
C ALA A 294 -2.41 9.50 13.96
N ARG A 295 -2.61 10.77 13.59
CA ARG A 295 -1.85 11.90 14.17
C ARG A 295 -2.06 12.00 15.67
N ARG A 296 -3.32 11.90 16.13
CA ARG A 296 -3.67 12.04 17.55
C ARG A 296 -3.19 10.86 18.40
N GLU A 297 -3.33 9.63 17.91
CA GLU A 297 -3.09 8.43 18.71
C GLU A 297 -1.71 7.80 18.52
N LEU A 298 -1.11 7.98 17.34
CA LEU A 298 0.17 7.37 16.97
C LEU A 298 1.29 8.39 16.82
N GLY A 299 0.98 9.70 16.90
CA GLY A 299 1.96 10.75 16.67
C GLY A 299 2.48 10.77 15.22
N MET A 300 1.67 10.31 14.26
CA MET A 300 2.07 10.21 12.86
C MET A 300 2.57 11.55 12.31
N GLY A 301 3.70 11.50 11.60
CA GLY A 301 4.31 12.66 10.93
C GLY A 301 3.46 13.23 9.80
N SER A 302 3.88 14.39 9.30
CA SER A 302 3.24 15.08 8.18
C SER A 302 4.30 15.61 7.20
N THR A 303 5.25 14.75 6.85
CA THR A 303 6.32 15.05 5.89
C THR A 303 5.70 15.49 4.57
N PRO A 304 6.07 16.66 4.02
CA PRO A 304 5.53 17.13 2.75
C PRO A 304 5.70 16.10 1.64
N VAL A 305 4.65 15.87 0.85
CA VAL A 305 4.65 14.88 -0.24
C VAL A 305 5.73 15.19 -1.28
N ALA A 306 6.05 16.47 -1.48
CA ALA A 306 7.15 16.89 -2.34
C ALA A 306 8.52 16.32 -1.89
N ASP A 307 8.75 16.24 -0.58
CA ASP A 307 9.99 15.69 -0.02
C ASP A 307 10.02 14.17 -0.19
N ALA A 308 8.90 13.49 0.04
CA ALA A 308 8.75 12.06 -0.23
C ALA A 308 9.05 11.70 -1.69
N ILE A 309 8.54 12.51 -2.63
CA ILE A 309 8.81 12.38 -4.08
C ILE A 309 10.30 12.61 -4.37
N ALA A 310 10.92 13.62 -3.74
CA ALA A 310 12.34 13.93 -3.93
C ALA A 310 13.26 12.79 -3.46
N GLU A 311 12.97 12.19 -2.31
CA GLU A 311 13.72 11.04 -1.79
C GLU A 311 13.55 9.81 -2.68
N ALA A 312 12.31 9.50 -3.10
CA ALA A 312 12.04 8.43 -4.05
C ALA A 312 12.82 8.63 -5.36
N TRP A 313 12.78 9.85 -5.91
CA TRP A 313 13.48 10.20 -7.15
C TRP A 313 15.00 10.09 -7.04
N ARG A 314 15.58 10.56 -5.93
CA ARG A 314 17.02 10.44 -5.67
C ARG A 314 17.43 8.97 -5.65
N TRP A 315 16.69 8.14 -4.93
CA TRP A 315 16.94 6.70 -4.84
C TRP A 315 16.86 5.99 -6.21
N PHE A 316 15.82 6.29 -7.01
CA PHE A 316 15.73 5.77 -8.37
C PHE A 316 16.90 6.21 -9.27
N GLY A 317 17.38 7.44 -9.08
CA GLY A 317 18.52 8.01 -9.81
C GLY A 317 19.84 7.31 -9.49
N GLU A 318 20.12 7.06 -8.22
CA GLU A 318 21.33 6.34 -7.76
C GLU A 318 21.37 4.92 -8.33
N ARG A 319 20.22 4.24 -8.37
CA ARG A 319 20.12 2.87 -8.91
C ARG A 319 20.29 2.78 -10.43
N ARG A 320 20.08 3.86 -11.18
CA ARG A 320 20.37 3.87 -12.63
C ARG A 320 21.86 4.01 -12.93
N ARG A 321 22.67 4.37 -11.93
CA ARG A 321 24.11 4.64 -12.07
C ARG A 321 25.01 3.49 -11.57
N GLY A 322 24.46 2.52 -10.84
CA GLY A 322 25.15 1.33 -10.34
C GLY A 322 24.56 0.05 -10.89
#